data_AF-A0A9N9K164-F1
#
_entry.id   AF-A0A9N9K164-F1
#
_cell.length_a   1.000
_cell.length_b   1.000
_cell.length_c   1.000
_cell.angle_alpha   90.00
_cell.angle_beta   90.00
_cell.angle_gamma   90.00
#
_symmetry.space_group_name_H-M   'P 1'
#
loop_
_entity.id
_entity.type
_entity.pdbx_description
1 polymer ?
#
loop_
_entity_poly.entity_id
_entity_poly.type
_entity_poly.pdbx_seq_one_letter_code
_entity_poly.pdbx_strand_id
1 'polypeptide(L)'
;DDWDRLKIMIDILRPIFDATEILSTSTYPTISDVRLTIFGLIQESYPDDENYLFVESINSKLREYWDYIEESTTISTLLDPRSKTKTFKTTEQHEKAMNMLQNQIKNYTSNQQNRVVSNIKKNKRLFFESLLTEQSGGPSIEDEVTRYITTSVICILKIL
;
A
#
# COMPACT_ATOMS: atom_id res chain seq x y z
N ASP A 1 30.35 4.02 -32.22
CA ASP A 1 29.04 3.78 -32.88
C ASP A 1 28.20 2.70 -32.20
N ASP A 2 28.36 1.40 -32.47
CA ASP A 2 27.44 0.39 -31.88
C ASP A 2 27.73 0.08 -30.39
N TRP A 3 29.01 0.10 -30.01
CA TRP A 3 29.42 -0.10 -28.62
C TRP A 3 28.94 1.01 -27.69
N ASP A 4 28.90 2.25 -28.18
CA ASP A 4 28.42 3.41 -27.42
C ASP A 4 26.91 3.32 -27.20
N ARG A 5 26.15 2.91 -28.24
CA ARG A 5 24.71 2.63 -28.12
C ARG A 5 24.41 1.51 -27.12
N LEU A 6 25.19 0.44 -27.17
CA LEU A 6 25.06 -0.67 -26.23
C LEU A 6 25.34 -0.24 -24.79
N LYS A 7 26.35 0.61 -24.59
CA LYS A 7 26.67 1.17 -23.27
C LYS A 7 25.51 2.03 -22.74
N ILE A 8 24.95 2.90 -23.58
CA ILE A 8 23.79 3.71 -23.19
C ILE A 8 22.58 2.83 -22.86
N MET A 9 22.32 1.77 -23.62
CA MET A 9 21.24 0.84 -23.32
C MET A 9 21.44 0.15 -21.96
N ILE A 10 22.67 -0.26 -21.64
CA ILE A 10 23.00 -0.83 -20.32
C ILE A 10 22.72 0.20 -19.21
N ASP A 11 23.13 1.44 -19.40
CA ASP A 11 22.94 2.51 -18.41
C ASP A 11 21.44 2.81 -18.20
N ILE A 12 20.64 2.85 -19.26
CA ILE A 12 19.18 3.03 -19.20
C ILE A 12 18.48 1.86 -18.51
N LEU A 13 18.92 0.62 -18.76
CA LEU A 13 18.31 -0.56 -18.15
C LEU A 13 18.81 -0.84 -16.72
N ARG A 14 19.86 -0.15 -16.27
CA ARG A 14 20.48 -0.35 -14.97
C ARG A 14 19.49 -0.23 -13.81
N PRO A 15 18.61 0.79 -13.72
CA PRO A 15 17.65 0.89 -12.63
C PRO A 15 16.68 -0.30 -12.56
N ILE A 16 16.26 -0.83 -13.72
CA ILE A 16 15.37 -2.00 -13.79
C ILE A 16 16.11 -3.26 -13.33
N PHE A 17 17.37 -3.40 -13.72
CA PHE A 17 18.21 -4.50 -13.24
C PHE A 17 18.35 -4.46 -11.72
N ASP A 18 18.73 -3.31 -11.15
CA ASP A 18 18.94 -3.15 -9.71
C ASP A 18 17.62 -3.40 -8.95
N ALA A 19 16.50 -2.87 -9.45
CA ALA A 19 15.17 -3.13 -8.90
C ALA A 19 14.81 -4.62 -8.88
N THR A 20 15.12 -5.34 -9.96
CA THR A 20 14.86 -6.78 -10.08
C THR A 20 15.75 -7.58 -9.14
N GLU A 21 17.02 -7.23 -9.02
CA GLU A 21 17.96 -7.85 -8.10
C GLU A 21 17.51 -7.66 -6.65
N ILE A 22 17.12 -6.44 -6.26
CA ILE A 22 16.62 -6.13 -4.91
C ILE A 22 15.37 -6.95 -4.58
N LEU A 23 14.40 -7.01 -5.49
CA LEU A 23 13.15 -7.76 -5.25
C LEU A 23 13.39 -9.27 -5.23
N SER A 24 14.25 -9.79 -6.10
CA SER A 24 14.51 -11.24 -6.21
C SER A 24 15.40 -11.79 -5.08
N THR A 25 16.27 -10.95 -4.51
CA THR A 25 17.11 -11.32 -3.36
C THR A 25 16.40 -11.14 -2.01
N SER A 26 15.28 -10.42 -1.99
CA SER A 26 14.45 -10.30 -0.79
C SER A 26 13.82 -11.65 -0.42
N THR A 27 13.97 -12.06 0.83
CA THR A 27 13.41 -13.33 1.33
C THR A 27 11.88 -13.28 1.42
N TYR A 28 11.31 -12.10 1.69
CA TYR A 28 9.87 -11.90 1.87
C TYR A 28 9.43 -10.53 1.33
N PRO A 29 9.51 -10.30 0.01
CA PRO A 29 9.04 -9.05 -0.58
C PRO A 29 7.54 -8.90 -0.33
N THR A 30 7.13 -7.76 0.23
CA THR A 30 5.71 -7.44 0.38
C THR A 30 5.19 -6.82 -0.92
N ILE A 31 3.87 -6.80 -1.08
CA ILE A 31 3.25 -6.10 -2.21
C ILE A 31 3.58 -4.60 -2.22
N SER A 32 3.90 -4.04 -1.06
CA SER A 32 4.31 -2.65 -0.89
C SER A 32 5.74 -2.41 -1.37
N ASP A 33 6.64 -3.39 -1.20
CA ASP A 33 7.98 -3.34 -1.78
C ASP A 33 7.91 -3.30 -3.32
N VAL A 34 7.05 -4.14 -3.92
CA VAL A 34 6.81 -4.16 -5.37
C VAL A 34 6.25 -2.82 -5.85
N ARG A 35 5.22 -2.29 -5.17
CA ARG A 35 4.62 -1.00 -5.49
C ARG A 35 5.64 0.14 -5.40
N LEU A 36 6.43 0.17 -4.32
CA LEU A 36 7.45 1.20 -4.11
C LEU A 36 8.52 1.14 -5.21
N THR A 37 8.91 -0.06 -5.64
CA THR A 37 9.89 -0.27 -6.69
C THR A 37 9.41 0.29 -8.03
N ILE A 38 8.20 -0.07 -8.47
CA ILE A 38 7.62 0.44 -9.73
C ILE A 38 7.44 1.95 -9.66
N PHE A 39 6.93 2.47 -8.54
CA PHE A 39 6.80 3.91 -8.35
C PHE A 39 8.15 4.63 -8.42
N GLY A 40 9.20 4.07 -7.80
CA GLY A 40 10.56 4.58 -7.87
C GLY A 40 11.10 4.63 -9.30
N LEU A 41 10.94 3.55 -10.06
CA LEU A 41 11.36 3.47 -11.46
C LEU A 41 10.66 4.51 -12.37
N ILE A 42 9.40 4.87 -12.06
CA ILE A 42 8.66 5.92 -12.79
C ILE A 42 9.19 7.33 -12.45
N GLN A 43 9.72 7.52 -11.24
CA GLN A 43 10.25 8.80 -10.75
C GLN A 43 11.71 9.03 -11.14
N GLU A 44 12.46 7.96 -11.43
CA GLU A 44 13.80 8.05 -12.01
C GLU A 44 13.74 8.88 -13.30
N SER A 45 14.43 10.02 -13.30
CA SER A 45 14.54 10.90 -14.46
C SER A 45 15.69 10.42 -15.33
N TYR A 46 15.39 9.98 -16.55
CA TYR A 46 16.41 9.69 -17.55
C TYR A 46 16.86 11.00 -18.22
N PRO A 47 18.17 11.18 -18.48
CA PRO A 47 18.66 12.40 -19.12
C PRO A 47 18.14 12.55 -20.56
N ASP A 48 17.64 13.75 -20.87
CA ASP A 48 17.19 14.17 -22.20
C ASP A 48 18.38 14.31 -23.16
N ASP A 49 18.38 13.53 -24.24
CA ASP A 49 18.26 14.10 -25.60
C ASP A 49 18.53 13.05 -26.71
N GLU A 50 19.38 12.04 -26.50
CA GLU A 50 19.70 11.08 -27.58
C GLU A 50 18.88 9.78 -27.56
N ASN A 51 18.28 9.41 -26.43
CA ASN A 51 17.62 8.12 -26.24
C ASN A 51 16.15 8.23 -25.79
N TYR A 52 15.56 9.39 -26.06
CA TYR A 52 14.20 9.74 -25.67
C TYR A 52 13.18 8.64 -26.02
N LEU A 53 13.26 8.05 -27.22
CA LEU A 53 12.33 6.99 -27.65
C LEU A 53 12.42 5.71 -26.79
N PHE A 54 13.62 5.30 -26.38
CA PHE A 54 13.82 4.12 -25.54
C PHE A 54 13.32 4.37 -24.11
N VAL A 55 13.69 5.52 -23.56
CA VAL A 55 13.23 5.99 -22.24
C VAL A 55 11.71 6.11 -22.20
N GLU A 56 11.11 6.72 -23.21
CA GLU A 56 9.66 6.90 -23.33
C GLU A 56 8.95 5.55 -23.40
N SER A 57 9.48 4.59 -24.18
CA SER A 57 8.92 3.23 -24.27
C SER A 57 8.96 2.51 -22.93
N ILE A 58 10.07 2.62 -22.18
CA ILE A 58 10.21 2.03 -20.84
C ILE A 58 9.22 2.69 -19.87
N ASN A 59 9.17 4.02 -19.84
CA ASN A 59 8.29 4.78 -18.97
C ASN A 59 6.81 4.50 -19.27
N SER A 60 6.45 4.38 -20.55
CA SER A 60 5.11 3.99 -20.98
C SER A 60 4.74 2.61 -20.42
N LYS A 61 5.64 1.63 -20.54
CA LYS A 61 5.41 0.28 -20.02
C LYS A 61 5.31 0.25 -18.49
N LEU A 62 6.15 1.02 -17.78
CA LEU A 62 6.09 1.13 -16.32
C LEU A 62 4.77 1.76 -15.85
N ARG A 63 4.27 2.80 -16.56
CA ARG A 63 2.96 3.40 -16.27
C ARG A 63 1.81 2.43 -16.52
N GLU A 64 1.86 1.67 -17.60
CA GLU A 64 0.87 0.62 -17.87
C GLU A 64 0.84 -0.41 -16.73
N TYR A 65 2.01 -0.87 -16.25
CA TYR A 65 2.07 -1.76 -15.10
C TYR A 65 1.57 -1.11 -13.81
N TRP A 66 1.89 0.17 -13.60
CA TRP A 66 1.40 0.93 -12.46
C TRP A 66 -0.13 0.95 -12.42
N ASP A 67 -0.79 1.22 -13.55
CA ASP A 67 -2.25 1.28 -13.63
C ASP A 67 -2.91 -0.05 -13.23
N TYR A 68 -2.30 -1.18 -13.58
CA TYR A 68 -2.79 -2.51 -13.17
C TYR A 68 -2.70 -2.76 -11.67
N ILE A 69 -1.65 -2.25 -11.02
CA ILE A 69 -1.39 -2.55 -9.60
C ILE A 69 -1.84 -1.44 -8.67
N GLU A 70 -2.07 -0.21 -9.15
CA GLU A 70 -2.27 0.95 -8.29
C GLU A 70 -3.45 0.71 -7.34
N GLU A 71 -4.62 0.41 -7.89
CA GLU A 71 -5.83 0.27 -7.10
C GLU A 71 -5.75 -0.93 -6.14
N SER A 72 -5.39 -2.10 -6.67
CA SER A 72 -5.38 -3.38 -5.95
C SER A 72 -4.37 -3.43 -4.80
N THR A 73 -3.28 -2.66 -4.89
CA THR A 73 -2.21 -2.66 -3.89
C THR A 73 -2.28 -1.49 -2.91
N THR A 74 -3.16 -0.51 -3.14
CA THR A 74 -3.23 0.73 -2.33
C THR A 74 -3.54 0.44 -0.87
N ILE A 75 -4.58 -0.36 -0.58
CA ILE A 75 -4.98 -0.64 0.80
C ILE A 75 -3.91 -1.47 1.52
N SER A 76 -3.40 -2.53 0.88
CA SER A 76 -2.34 -3.35 1.45
C SER A 76 -1.10 -2.52 1.78
N THR A 77 -0.76 -1.54 0.93
CA THR A 77 0.36 -0.63 1.16
C THR A 77 0.11 0.41 2.24
N LEU A 78 -1.13 0.87 2.37
CA LEU A 78 -1.52 1.74 3.48
C LEU A 78 -1.43 1.03 4.83
N LEU A 79 -1.69 -0.28 4.83
CA LEU A 79 -1.67 -1.12 6.03
C LEU A 79 -0.28 -1.70 6.35
N ASP A 80 0.67 -1.68 5.41
CA ASP A 80 2.06 -2.08 5.67
C ASP A 80 2.79 -0.97 6.47
N PRO A 81 3.18 -1.24 7.74
CA PRO A 81 3.84 -0.25 8.59
C PRO A 81 5.16 0.28 8.01
N ARG A 82 5.84 -0.52 7.17
CA ARG A 82 7.15 -0.16 6.60
C ARG A 82 7.05 0.87 5.47
N SER A 83 5.91 0.91 4.78
CA SER A 83 5.69 1.75 3.59
C SER A 83 4.67 2.86 3.80
N LYS A 84 3.83 2.78 4.85
CA LYS A 84 2.71 3.72 5.09
C LYS A 84 3.08 5.20 4.95
N THR A 85 4.25 5.61 5.45
CA THR A 85 4.73 7.01 5.41
C THR A 85 5.54 7.36 4.15
N LYS A 86 5.98 6.36 3.39
CA LYS A 86 6.87 6.55 2.22
C LYS A 86 6.10 6.64 0.91
N THR A 87 4.96 5.96 0.82
CA THR A 87 4.23 5.77 -0.45
C THR A 87 3.19 6.86 -0.73
N PHE A 88 2.55 7.42 0.30
CA PHE A 88 1.52 8.46 0.14
C PHE A 88 2.08 9.80 0.59
N LYS A 89 2.84 10.46 -0.29
CA LYS A 89 3.60 11.68 0.05
C LYS A 89 2.72 12.92 0.06
N THR A 90 1.69 12.96 -0.77
CA THR A 90 0.75 14.09 -0.84
C THR A 90 -0.49 13.83 0.00
N THR A 91 -1.10 14.91 0.50
CA THR A 91 -2.38 14.84 1.23
C THR A 91 -3.45 14.15 0.38
N GLU A 92 -3.52 14.48 -0.90
CA GLU A 92 -4.48 13.89 -1.85
C GLU A 92 -4.30 12.36 -1.98
N GLN A 93 -3.07 11.88 -2.12
CA GLN A 93 -2.77 10.45 -2.19
C GLN A 93 -3.17 9.74 -0.90
N HIS A 94 -2.92 10.36 0.25
CA HIS A 94 -3.28 9.81 1.55
C HIS A 94 -4.81 9.74 1.73
N GLU A 95 -5.53 10.81 1.39
CA GLU A 95 -6.98 10.88 1.45
C GLU A 95 -7.64 9.86 0.51
N LYS A 96 -7.16 9.72 -0.73
CA LYS A 96 -7.62 8.70 -1.69
C LYS A 96 -7.50 7.30 -1.08
N ALA A 97 -6.32 6.96 -0.54
CA ALA A 97 -6.07 5.66 0.06
C ALA A 97 -6.96 5.42 1.30
N MET A 98 -7.14 6.44 2.14
CA MET A 98 -8.00 6.34 3.32
C MET A 98 -9.47 6.15 2.95
N ASN A 99 -9.96 6.86 1.94
CA ASN A 99 -11.32 6.69 1.43
C ASN A 99 -11.55 5.28 0.88
N MET A 100 -10.58 4.72 0.15
CA MET A 100 -10.63 3.33 -0.31
C MET A 100 -10.73 2.34 0.86
N LEU A 101 -9.91 2.52 1.91
CA LEU A 101 -9.97 1.69 3.12
C LEU A 101 -11.32 1.81 3.83
N GLN A 102 -11.82 3.02 4.04
CA GLN A 102 -13.12 3.25 4.69
C GLN A 102 -14.27 2.59 3.90
N ASN A 103 -14.24 2.68 2.58
CA ASN A 103 -15.24 2.02 1.72
C ASN A 103 -15.16 0.49 1.84
N GLN A 104 -13.96 -0.08 1.85
CA GLN A 104 -13.79 -1.53 2.07
C GLN A 104 -14.29 -1.96 3.45
N ILE A 105 -14.03 -1.19 4.51
CA ILE A 105 -14.53 -1.46 5.86
C ILE A 105 -16.06 -1.42 5.88
N LYS A 106 -16.68 -0.40 5.27
CA LYS A 106 -18.15 -0.31 5.16
C LYS A 106 -18.74 -1.53 4.46
N ASN A 107 -18.18 -1.90 3.30
CA ASN A 107 -18.62 -3.08 2.55
C ASN A 107 -18.50 -4.36 3.37
N TYR A 108 -17.40 -4.53 4.10
CA TYR A 108 -17.19 -5.67 4.98
C TYR A 108 -18.23 -5.71 6.11
N THR A 109 -18.47 -4.60 6.80
CA THR A 109 -19.44 -4.50 7.91
C THR A 109 -20.88 -4.75 7.45
N SER A 110 -21.30 -4.21 6.31
CA SER A 110 -22.61 -4.48 5.72
C SER A 110 -22.78 -5.97 5.38
N ASN A 111 -21.73 -6.62 4.85
CA ASN A 111 -21.75 -8.05 4.56
C ASN A 111 -21.69 -8.93 5.83
N GLN A 112 -21.07 -8.45 6.90
CA GLN A 112 -21.05 -9.11 8.21
C GLN A 112 -22.42 -9.11 8.87
N GLN A 113 -23.18 -8.01 8.81
CA GLN A 113 -24.55 -7.95 9.34
C GLN A 113 -25.44 -9.03 8.70
N ASN A 114 -25.28 -9.31 7.41
CA ASN A 114 -25.96 -10.41 6.72
C ASN A 114 -25.49 -11.81 7.17
N ARG A 115 -24.24 -11.95 7.62
CA ARG A 115 -23.68 -13.24 8.09
C ARG A 115 -23.97 -13.53 9.56
N VAL A 116 -24.02 -12.53 10.44
CA VAL A 116 -24.28 -12.71 11.88
C VAL A 116 -25.65 -13.35 12.14
N VAL A 117 -26.63 -13.10 11.27
CA VAL A 117 -27.96 -13.74 11.35
C VAL A 117 -27.91 -15.26 11.08
N SER A 118 -26.86 -15.79 10.43
CA SER A 118 -26.82 -17.19 9.98
C SER A 118 -25.86 -18.11 10.73
N ASN A 119 -24.92 -17.63 11.55
CA ASN A 119 -23.90 -18.49 12.15
C ASN A 119 -23.51 -18.10 13.59
N ILE A 120 -24.42 -18.35 14.53
CA ILE A 120 -24.10 -18.49 15.96
C ILE A 120 -23.49 -19.88 16.20
N LYS A 121 -22.33 -20.18 15.60
CA LYS A 121 -21.55 -21.38 15.95
C LYS A 121 -20.07 -21.02 16.08
N LYS A 122 -19.62 -20.99 17.34
CA LYS A 122 -18.23 -20.97 17.86
C LYS A 122 -17.19 -20.32 16.95
N ASN A 123 -17.26 -18.99 16.82
CA ASN A 123 -16.20 -18.18 16.23
C ASN A 123 -14.99 -18.12 17.19
N LYS A 124 -13.78 -18.45 16.71
CA LYS A 124 -12.53 -18.35 17.49
C LYS A 124 -12.33 -16.96 18.09
N ARG A 125 -12.77 -15.90 17.39
CA ARG A 125 -12.75 -14.53 17.87
C ARG A 125 -13.58 -14.35 19.14
N LEU A 126 -14.81 -14.86 19.16
CA LEU A 126 -15.69 -14.80 20.34
C LEU A 126 -15.07 -15.54 21.54
N PHE A 127 -14.36 -16.64 21.28
CA PHE A 127 -13.63 -17.37 22.32
C PHE A 127 -12.49 -16.54 22.94
N PHE A 128 -11.69 -15.86 22.12
CA PHE A 128 -10.63 -15.00 22.65
C PHE A 128 -11.18 -13.70 23.27
N GLU A 129 -12.27 -13.14 22.76
CA GLU A 129 -12.96 -11.99 23.36
C GLU A 129 -13.53 -12.34 24.76
N SER A 130 -14.06 -13.55 24.97
CA SER A 130 -14.51 -13.99 26.30
C SER A 130 -13.39 -14.08 27.33
N LEU A 131 -12.18 -14.44 26.91
CA LEU A 131 -11.02 -14.50 27.82
C LEU A 131 -10.57 -13.09 28.27
N LEU A 132 -10.82 -12.07 27.45
CA LEU A 132 -10.47 -10.69 27.76
C LEU A 132 -11.54 -10.01 28.65
N THR A 133 -12.81 -10.35 28.44
CA THR A 133 -13.94 -9.78 29.21
C THR A 133 -14.04 -10.33 30.63
N GLU A 134 -13.51 -11.53 30.90
CA GLU A 134 -13.41 -12.05 32.27
C GLU A 134 -12.45 -11.25 33.17
N GLN A 135 -11.57 -10.39 32.61
CA GLN A 135 -10.63 -9.58 33.38
C GLN A 135 -10.98 -8.09 33.52
N SER A 136 -11.93 -7.57 32.73
CA SER A 136 -12.34 -6.17 32.79
C SER A 136 -13.86 -6.07 32.91
N GLY A 137 -14.34 -5.57 34.06
CA GLY A 137 -15.76 -5.40 34.32
C GLY A 137 -16.47 -4.58 33.24
N GLY A 138 -17.44 -5.21 32.57
CA GLY A 138 -18.52 -4.58 31.81
C GLY A 138 -18.17 -4.13 30.38
N PRO A 139 -19.08 -4.30 29.41
CA PRO A 139 -18.85 -3.87 28.04
C PRO A 139 -18.95 -2.34 27.95
N SER A 140 -17.81 -1.68 27.74
CA SER A 140 -17.80 -0.32 27.18
C SER A 140 -18.40 -0.38 25.79
N ILE A 141 -19.56 0.25 25.60
CA ILE A 141 -20.35 0.25 24.35
C ILE A 141 -19.63 1.03 23.22
N GLU A 142 -18.55 1.76 23.53
CA GLU A 142 -17.71 2.38 22.53
C GLU A 142 -16.61 1.41 22.06
N ASP A 143 -16.80 0.86 20.87
CA ASP A 143 -15.76 0.15 20.12
C ASP A 143 -14.54 1.08 19.96
N GLU A 144 -13.37 0.62 20.41
CA GLU A 144 -12.12 1.38 20.41
C GLU A 144 -11.79 1.90 19.00
N VAL A 145 -12.16 1.14 17.96
CA VAL A 145 -12.01 1.56 16.56
C VAL A 145 -12.88 2.76 16.25
N THR A 146 -14.12 2.79 16.74
CA THR A 146 -15.00 3.98 16.62
C THR A 146 -14.37 5.16 17.33
N ARG A 147 -13.77 4.96 18.51
CA ARG A 147 -13.05 6.00 19.25
C ARG A 147 -11.84 6.54 18.45
N TYR A 148 -11.03 5.69 17.83
CA TYR A 148 -9.92 6.13 16.99
C TYR A 148 -10.38 6.87 15.73
N ILE A 149 -11.53 6.50 15.15
CA ILE A 149 -12.07 7.14 13.95
C ILE A 149 -12.76 8.47 14.26
N THR A 150 -13.42 8.58 15.42
CA THR A 150 -14.18 9.77 15.84
C THR A 150 -13.38 10.78 16.64
N THR A 151 -12.23 10.38 17.21
CA THR A 151 -11.31 11.34 17.82
C THR A 151 -10.65 12.15 16.72
N SER A 152 -11.21 13.32 16.43
CA SER A 152 -10.70 14.31 15.49
C SER A 152 -9.19 14.52 15.65
N VAL A 153 -8.53 14.71 14.51
CA VAL A 153 -7.08 14.84 14.21
C VAL A 153 -6.37 16.01 14.94
N ILE A 154 -6.86 16.49 16.07
CA ILE A 154 -6.33 17.69 16.75
C ILE A 154 -5.03 17.40 17.54
N CYS A 155 -4.72 16.14 17.88
CA CYS A 155 -3.58 15.85 18.78
C CYS A 155 -2.31 15.27 18.12
N ILE A 156 -2.30 14.92 16.84
CA ILE A 156 -1.08 14.36 16.22
C ILE A 156 -0.07 15.46 15.81
N LEU A 157 -0.50 16.73 15.72
CA LEU A 157 0.38 17.86 15.40
C LEU A 157 1.18 18.43 16.59
N LYS A 158 1.21 17.77 17.76
CA LYS A 158 1.97 18.24 18.93
C LYS A 158 3.21 17.41 19.29
N ILE A 159 3.62 16.45 18.46
CA ILE A 159 4.88 15.70 18.66
C ILE A 159 5.73 15.67 17.38
N LEU A 160 5.84 16.81 16.70
CA LEU A 160 6.96 17.12 15.80
C LEU A 160 7.40 18.56 16.04
#